data_AF-A0A9Q4TIB6-F1
#
_entry.id   AF-A0A9Q4TIB6-F1
#
_cell.length_a   1.000
_cell.length_b   1.000
_cell.length_c   1.000
_cell.angle_alpha   90.00
_cell.angle_beta   90.00
_cell.angle_gamma   90.00
#
_symmetry.space_group_name_H-M   'P 1'
#
loop_
_entity.id
_entity.type
_entity.pdbx_description
1 polymer ?
#
loop_
_entity_poly.entity_id
_entity_poly.type
_entity_poly.pdbx_seq_one_letter_code
_entity_poly.pdbx_strand_id
1 'polypeptide(L)'
;MAKYMLKTKEMKDICFKIYIEADANDGDYITKITMLTLKEFTDILDILKELKHNYNGNHQLEKFSKEIYNKYNKELCEMAINLIPIDNYDYDICHSLSELSIEMYDTDSHVYDVVI
;
A
#
# COMPACT_ATOMS: atom_id res chain seq x y z
N MET A 1 12.57 1.35 36.91
CA MET A 1 11.27 2.03 36.66
C MET A 1 11.26 2.53 35.23
N ALA A 2 10.26 2.15 34.44
CA ALA A 2 10.13 2.66 33.07
C ALA A 2 9.72 4.15 33.09
N LYS A 3 10.38 4.97 32.27
CA LYS A 3 10.22 6.44 32.19
C LYS A 3 9.14 6.89 31.19
N TYR A 4 8.20 6.04 30.83
CA TYR A 4 7.18 6.35 29.84
C TYR A 4 5.85 5.70 30.19
N MET A 5 4.78 6.35 29.72
CA MET A 5 3.41 5.89 29.83
C MET A 5 2.86 5.74 28.42
N LEU A 6 2.32 4.57 28.11
CA LEU A 6 1.63 4.32 26.86
C LEU A 6 0.20 4.85 26.99
N LYS A 7 -0.25 5.57 25.96
CA LYS A 7 -1.64 6.00 25.83
C LYS A 7 -2.14 5.56 24.47
N THR A 8 -3.36 5.05 24.42
CA THR A 8 -4.08 4.82 23.17
C THR A 8 -4.31 6.16 22.47
N LYS A 9 -4.02 6.18 21.16
CA LYS A 9 -4.21 7.35 20.33
C LYS A 9 -5.60 7.23 19.71
N GLU A 10 -6.58 7.91 20.31
CA GLU A 10 -7.93 7.99 19.77
C GLU A 10 -7.88 8.48 18.32
N MET A 11 -8.47 7.70 17.42
CA MET A 11 -8.64 8.06 16.02
C MET A 11 -9.98 8.77 15.88
N LYS A 12 -9.99 9.91 15.19
CA LYS A 12 -11.25 10.62 14.91
C LYS A 12 -12.11 9.89 13.89
N ASP A 13 -11.46 9.18 12.96
CA ASP A 13 -12.08 8.54 11.81
C ASP A 13 -11.43 7.18 11.56
N ILE A 14 -12.16 6.28 10.90
CA ILE A 14 -11.63 5.00 10.41
C ILE A 14 -10.54 5.28 9.37
N CYS A 15 -9.39 4.65 9.53
CA CYS A 15 -8.30 4.74 8.55
C CYS A 15 -7.64 3.39 8.28
N PHE A 16 -7.03 3.30 7.11
CA PHE A 16 -6.36 2.10 6.61
C PHE A 16 -4.89 2.39 6.43
N LYS A 17 -4.03 1.61 7.09
CA LYS A 17 -2.59 1.66 6.88
C LYS A 17 -2.24 0.63 5.82
N ILE A 18 -1.78 1.10 4.68
CA ILE A 18 -1.27 0.27 3.59
C ILE A 18 0.25 0.18 3.75
N TYR A 19 0.75 -1.04 3.85
CA TYR A 19 2.16 -1.37 3.84
C TYR A 19 2.48 -2.08 2.52
N ILE A 20 3.42 -1.53 1.75
CA ILE A 20 3.94 -2.14 0.53
C ILE A 20 5.45 -2.29 0.67
N GLU A 21 5.95 -3.51 0.51
CA GLU A 21 7.36 -3.80 0.31
C GLU A 21 7.56 -4.30 -1.12
N ALA A 22 8.57 -3.76 -1.81
CA ALA A 22 8.91 -4.19 -3.16
C ALA A 22 10.41 -4.17 -3.40
N ASP A 23 10.87 -5.01 -4.31
CA ASP A 23 12.25 -5.18 -4.72
C ASP A 23 12.62 -4.21 -5.85
N ALA A 24 13.75 -3.51 -5.67
CA ALA A 24 14.36 -2.58 -6.63
C ALA A 24 15.16 -3.29 -7.75
N ASN A 25 14.98 -4.60 -7.95
CA ASN A 25 15.57 -5.45 -9.00
C ASN A 25 17.04 -5.88 -8.78
N ASP A 26 17.60 -5.59 -7.62
CA ASP A 26 18.93 -6.09 -7.20
C ASP A 26 18.89 -6.88 -5.88
N GLY A 27 17.68 -7.11 -5.34
CA GLY A 27 17.48 -7.72 -4.03
C GLY A 27 17.43 -6.72 -2.89
N ASP A 28 17.47 -5.41 -3.17
CA ASP A 28 17.19 -4.37 -2.20
C ASP A 28 15.67 -4.12 -2.11
N TYR A 29 15.13 -4.31 -0.91
CA TYR A 29 13.71 -4.14 -0.62
C TYR A 29 13.44 -2.73 -0.08
N ILE A 30 12.50 -2.03 -0.71
CA ILE A 30 12.04 -0.71 -0.31
C ILE A 30 10.63 -0.82 0.24
N THR A 31 10.39 -0.16 1.37
CA THR A 31 9.08 -0.14 2.02
C THR A 31 8.43 1.22 1.91
N LYS A 32 7.12 1.24 1.64
CA LYS A 32 6.27 2.43 1.75
C LYS A 32 5.06 2.14 2.63
N ILE A 33 4.79 3.06 3.55
CA ILE A 33 3.63 3.02 4.44
C ILE A 33 2.78 4.26 4.18
N THR A 34 1.51 4.05 3.86
CA THR A 34 0.56 5.13 3.57
C THR A 34 -0.71 4.95 4.40
N MET A 35 -1.23 6.04 4.96
CA MET A 35 -2.53 6.05 5.63
C MET A 35 -3.59 6.56 4.66
N LEU A 36 -4.69 5.81 4.53
CA LEU A 36 -5.85 6.17 3.70
C LEU A 36 -7.09 6.34 4.58
N THR A 37 -7.95 7.25 4.19
CA THR A 37 -9.32 7.32 4.71
C THR A 37 -10.14 6.13 4.22
N LEU A 38 -11.28 5.86 4.86
CA LEU A 38 -12.24 4.85 4.40
C LEU A 38 -12.63 5.05 2.93
N LYS A 39 -12.83 6.30 2.51
CA LYS A 39 -13.21 6.63 1.14
C LYS A 39 -12.09 6.26 0.16
N GLU A 40 -10.88 6.78 0.37
CA GLU A 40 -9.72 6.51 -0.49
C GLU A 40 -9.45 5.00 -0.59
N PHE A 41 -9.49 4.29 0.54
CA PHE A 41 -9.31 2.85 0.56
C PHE A 41 -10.37 2.12 -0.28
N THR A 42 -11.64 2.48 -0.11
CA THR A 42 -12.75 1.85 -0.86
C THR A 42 -12.63 2.14 -2.35
N ASP A 43 -12.24 3.37 -2.72
CA ASP A 43 -12.11 3.80 -4.11
C ASP A 43 -11.02 3.03 -4.88
N ILE A 44 -9.97 2.56 -4.21
CA ILE A 44 -8.86 1.79 -4.83
C ILE A 44 -8.85 0.30 -4.48
N LEU A 45 -9.83 -0.20 -3.72
CA LEU A 45 -9.83 -1.55 -3.16
C LEU A 45 -9.64 -2.63 -4.23
N ASP A 46 -10.33 -2.51 -5.36
CA ASP A 46 -10.22 -3.48 -6.45
C ASP A 46 -8.86 -3.44 -7.14
N ILE A 47 -8.22 -2.26 -7.21
CA ILE A 47 -6.86 -2.10 -7.74
C ILE A 47 -5.85 -2.79 -6.80
N LEU A 48 -6.01 -2.65 -5.48
CA LEU A 48 -5.15 -3.33 -4.50
C LEU A 48 -5.29 -4.86 -4.57
N LYS A 49 -6.50 -5.38 -4.82
CA LYS A 49 -6.71 -6.82 -5.07
C LYS A 49 -6.00 -7.27 -6.34
N GLU A 50 -6.10 -6.50 -7.43
CA GLU A 50 -5.36 -6.82 -8.66
C GLU A 50 -3.85 -6.83 -8.42
N LEU A 51 -3.31 -5.80 -7.74
CA LEU A 51 -1.90 -5.72 -7.37
C LEU A 51 -1.43 -6.98 -6.63
N LYS A 52 -2.17 -7.39 -5.59
CA LYS A 52 -1.84 -8.54 -4.75
C LYS A 52 -1.92 -9.89 -5.48
N HIS A 53 -2.91 -10.07 -6.34
CA HIS A 53 -3.20 -11.38 -6.94
C HIS A 53 -2.57 -11.58 -8.32
N ASN A 54 -2.38 -10.50 -9.08
CA ASN A 54 -1.95 -10.58 -10.48
C ASN A 54 -0.55 -10.02 -10.72
N TYR A 55 -0.01 -9.23 -9.78
CA TYR A 55 1.27 -8.53 -9.95
C TYR A 55 2.26 -8.78 -8.79
N ASN A 56 2.22 -9.98 -8.20
CA ASN A 56 3.08 -10.41 -7.09
C ASN A 56 4.34 -11.19 -7.50
N GLY A 57 4.59 -11.33 -8.80
CA GLY A 57 5.75 -12.00 -9.35
C GLY A 57 6.87 -11.04 -9.75
N ASN A 58 8.00 -11.62 -10.16
CA ASN A 58 9.19 -10.88 -10.59
C ASN A 58 8.88 -9.93 -11.76
N HIS A 59 9.28 -8.66 -11.64
CA HIS A 59 9.10 -7.60 -12.65
C HIS A 59 7.63 -7.34 -13.07
N GLN A 60 6.66 -7.71 -12.25
CA GLN A 60 5.25 -7.52 -12.60
C GLN A 60 4.76 -6.10 -12.30
N LEU A 61 5.41 -5.35 -11.42
CA LEU A 61 5.00 -3.98 -11.09
C LEU A 61 5.17 -3.01 -12.27
N GLU A 62 6.18 -3.21 -13.12
CA GLU A 62 6.35 -2.46 -14.37
C GLU A 62 5.17 -2.62 -15.35
N LYS A 63 4.52 -3.79 -15.31
CA LYS A 63 3.31 -4.06 -16.10
C LYS A 63 2.08 -3.46 -15.43
N PHE A 64 1.98 -3.57 -14.12
CA PHE A 64 0.92 -2.95 -13.33
C PHE A 64 0.78 -1.46 -13.65
N SER A 65 1.88 -0.70 -13.63
CA SER A 65 1.85 0.75 -13.92
C SER A 65 1.35 1.09 -15.33
N LYS A 66 1.38 0.16 -16.28
CA LYS A 66 0.93 0.37 -17.66
C LYS A 66 -0.47 -0.19 -17.91
N GLU A 67 -0.80 -1.34 -17.33
CA GLU A 67 -2.01 -2.11 -17.66
C GLU A 67 -3.25 -1.61 -16.91
N ILE A 68 -3.10 -1.11 -15.67
CA ILE A 68 -4.27 -0.69 -14.87
C ILE A 68 -5.02 0.50 -15.47
N TYR A 69 -4.33 1.38 -16.21
CA TYR A 69 -4.95 2.54 -16.87
C TYR A 69 -5.97 2.15 -17.95
N ASN A 70 -5.93 0.92 -18.45
CA ASN A 70 -6.92 0.41 -19.40
C ASN A 70 -8.22 -0.06 -18.71
N LYS A 71 -8.19 -0.23 -17.38
CA LYS A 71 -9.29 -0.80 -16.59
C LYS A 71 -9.95 0.21 -15.67
N TYR A 72 -9.17 1.12 -15.09
CA TYR A 72 -9.63 2.05 -14.06
C TYR A 72 -9.42 3.51 -14.47
N ASN A 73 -10.09 4.42 -13.77
CA ASN A 73 -9.88 5.86 -13.96
C ASN A 73 -8.44 6.23 -13.60
N LYS A 74 -7.86 7.14 -14.39
CA LYS A 74 -6.53 7.73 -14.18
C LYS A 74 -6.27 8.17 -12.74
N GLU A 75 -7.20 8.87 -12.10
CA GLU A 75 -7.02 9.37 -10.73
C GLU A 75 -6.83 8.22 -9.70
N LEU A 76 -7.62 7.15 -9.84
CA LEU A 76 -7.51 5.97 -8.98
C LEU A 76 -6.23 5.18 -9.26
N CYS A 77 -5.83 5.08 -10.53
CA CYS A 77 -4.57 4.46 -10.93
C CYS A 77 -3.38 5.21 -10.33
N GLU A 78 -3.35 6.55 -10.45
CA GLU A 78 -2.30 7.38 -9.88
C GLU A 78 -2.25 7.24 -8.35
N MET A 79 -3.41 7.24 -7.68
CA MET A 79 -3.48 7.01 -6.24
C MET A 79 -2.87 5.66 -5.85
N ALA A 80 -3.23 4.58 -6.55
CA ALA A 80 -2.73 3.23 -6.26
C ALA A 80 -1.23 3.07 -6.60
N ILE A 81 -0.77 3.59 -7.73
CA ILE A 81 0.65 3.59 -8.13
C ILE A 81 1.48 4.35 -7.10
N ASN A 82 0.97 5.49 -6.60
CA ASN A 82 1.64 6.26 -5.56
C ASN A 82 1.74 5.53 -4.22
N LEU A 83 1.11 4.36 -4.02
CA LEU A 83 1.33 3.54 -2.83
C LEU A 83 2.58 2.67 -2.95
N ILE A 84 3.04 2.40 -4.17
CA ILE A 84 4.21 1.56 -4.44
C ILE A 84 5.48 2.39 -4.16
N PRO A 85 6.50 1.80 -3.50
CA PRO A 85 7.79 2.45 -3.32
C PRO A 85 8.47 2.72 -4.67
N ILE A 86 9.23 3.81 -4.72
CA ILE A 86 10.01 4.22 -5.88
C ILE A 86 11.45 3.76 -5.64
N ASP A 87 12.06 3.16 -6.66
CA ASP A 87 13.49 2.94 -6.69
C ASP A 87 14.21 4.29 -6.86
N ASN A 88 15.15 4.57 -5.96
CA ASN A 88 15.90 5.81 -5.97
C ASN A 88 16.96 5.87 -7.07
N TYR A 89 17.29 4.74 -7.70
CA TYR A 89 18.27 4.68 -8.77
C TYR A 89 17.67 5.04 -10.14
N ASP A 90 16.59 4.36 -10.53
CA ASP A 90 15.93 4.60 -11.82
C ASP A 90 14.77 5.61 -11.75
N TYR A 91 14.42 6.10 -10.55
CA TYR A 91 13.31 7.05 -10.29
C TYR A 91 11.94 6.55 -10.77
N ASP A 92 11.78 5.24 -10.93
CA ASP A 92 10.52 4.56 -11.28
C ASP A 92 10.04 3.69 -10.10
N ILE A 93 8.83 3.16 -10.18
CA ILE A 93 8.35 2.21 -9.18
C ILE A 93 9.24 0.96 -9.13
N CYS A 94 9.35 0.36 -7.94
CA CYS A 94 10.02 -0.93 -7.78
C CYS A 94 9.45 -2.01 -8.71
N HIS A 95 10.19 -3.08 -8.93
CA HIS A 95 9.93 -4.03 -10.01
C HIS A 95 9.07 -5.23 -9.58
N SER A 96 9.27 -5.72 -8.35
CA SER A 96 8.61 -6.93 -7.85
C SER A 96 7.96 -6.66 -6.50
N LEU A 97 6.69 -7.00 -6.35
CA LEU A 97 6.00 -6.88 -5.06
C LEU A 97 6.46 -8.01 -4.13
N SER A 98 6.97 -7.65 -2.95
CA SER A 98 7.35 -8.59 -1.89
C SER A 98 6.18 -8.80 -0.91
N GLU A 99 5.62 -7.69 -0.43
CA GLU A 99 4.53 -7.70 0.55
C GLU A 99 3.50 -6.60 0.26
N LEU A 100 2.23 -6.93 0.45
CA LEU A 100 1.13 -5.99 0.60
C LEU A 100 0.33 -6.40 1.85
N SER A 101 0.41 -5.61 2.91
CA SER A 101 -0.37 -5.79 4.14
C SER A 101 -1.18 -4.54 4.46
N ILE A 102 -2.34 -4.75 5.08
CA ILE A 102 -3.34 -3.71 5.30
C ILE A 102 -3.87 -3.86 6.71
N GLU A 103 -3.79 -2.78 7.48
CA GLU A 103 -4.38 -2.68 8.82
C GLU A 103 -5.51 -1.65 8.82
N MET A 104 -6.66 -1.98 9.41
CA MET A 104 -7.73 -1.02 9.69
C MET A 104 -7.62 -0.55 11.14
N TYR A 105 -7.68 0.76 11.34
CA TYR A 105 -7.77 1.40 12.65
C TYR A 105 -9.19 1.93 12.84
N ASP A 106 -9.88 1.46 13.87
CA ASP A 106 -11.20 2.01 14.24
C ASP A 106 -11.07 3.25 15.14
N THR A 107 -12.21 3.87 15.44
CA THR A 107 -12.27 5.07 16.30
C THR A 107 -11.90 4.79 17.75
N ASP A 108 -11.99 3.53 18.17
CA ASP A 108 -11.70 3.06 19.53
C ASP A 108 -10.25 2.58 19.67
N SER A 109 -9.40 2.83 18.66
CA SER A 109 -7.99 2.43 18.61
C SER A 109 -7.74 0.92 18.52
N HIS A 110 -8.73 0.12 18.13
CA HIS A 110 -8.48 -1.27 17.75
C HIS A 110 -7.89 -1.32 16.35
N VAL A 111 -7.03 -2.32 16.14
CA VAL A 111 -6.35 -2.59 14.87
C VAL A 111 -6.77 -3.96 14.38
N TYR A 112 -7.10 -4.04 13.09
CA TYR A 112 -7.56 -5.27 12.45
C TYR A 112 -6.75 -5.53 11.18
N ASP A 113 -6.29 -6.76 11.00
CA ASP A 113 -5.72 -7.20 9.72
C ASP A 113 -6.84 -7.28 8.67
N VAL A 114 -6.66 -6.59 7.55
CA VAL A 114 -7.60 -6.60 6.44
C VAL A 114 -7.13 -7.61 5.40
N VAL A 115 -7.94 -8.67 5.22
CA VAL A 115 -7.70 -9.70 4.21
C VAL A 115 -8.41 -9.31 2.93
N ILE A 116 -7.63 -9.05 1.89
CA ILE A 116 -8.09 -8.81 0.51
C ILE A 116 -7.56 -9.86 -0.45
#